data_AF-A0A3A6NMY9-F1
#
_entry.id   AF-A0A3A6NMY9-F1
#
_cell.length_a   1.000
_cell.length_b   1.000
_cell.length_c   1.000
_cell.angle_alpha   90.00
_cell.angle_beta   90.00
_cell.angle_gamma   90.00
#
_symmetry.space_group_name_H-M   'P 1'
#
loop_
_entity.id
_entity.type
_entity.pdbx_description
1 polymer ?
#
loop_
_entity_poly.entity_id
_entity_poly.type
_entity_poly.pdbx_seq_one_letter_code
_entity_poly.pdbx_strand_id
1 'polypeptide(L)'
;MGANNRCAQGFFLTSYQGRRVCLKCAQGFRYTKYQNRQTCLKCAPGFGYTSYQNRQTCLKCAQGFRYTSYQNRQTCLKCAPGFGYTSYQNRQVCLKCAPGFRYGTYQGRQVCIK
;
A
#
# COMPACT_ATOMS: atom_id res chain seq x y z
N MET A 1 24.62 -26.28 -23.37
CA MET A 1 23.40 -26.69 -22.64
C MET A 1 22.78 -25.46 -21.98
N GLY A 2 21.84 -24.81 -22.66
CA GLY A 2 21.22 -23.57 -22.15
C GLY A 2 20.11 -23.90 -21.17
N ALA A 3 20.39 -23.86 -19.86
CA ALA A 3 19.34 -23.89 -18.85
C ALA A 3 18.43 -22.68 -19.05
N ASN A 4 17.25 -22.90 -19.63
CA ASN A 4 16.28 -21.87 -19.95
C ASN A 4 15.95 -21.12 -18.65
N ASN A 5 16.45 -19.89 -18.53
CA ASN A 5 16.41 -19.10 -17.31
C ASN A 5 15.02 -18.47 -17.09
N ARG A 6 13.97 -19.16 -17.53
CA ARG A 6 12.60 -18.66 -17.68
C ARG A 6 11.68 -19.50 -16.81
N CYS A 7 10.95 -18.83 -15.94
CA CYS A 7 9.86 -19.44 -15.20
C CYS A 7 8.55 -19.30 -15.98
N ALA A 8 7.61 -20.21 -15.75
CA ALA A 8 6.25 -20.10 -16.27
C ALA A 8 5.56 -18.81 -15.79
N GLN A 9 4.51 -18.38 -16.49
CA GLN A 9 3.76 -17.19 -16.11
C GLN A 9 3.27 -17.27 -14.66
N GLY A 10 3.44 -16.17 -13.92
CA GLY A 10 3.06 -16.08 -12.51
C GLY A 10 4.10 -16.65 -11.54
N PHE A 11 5.22 -17.19 -12.02
CA PHE A 11 6.38 -17.58 -11.22
C PHE A 11 7.52 -16.56 -11.41
N PHE A 12 8.33 -16.37 -10.37
CA PHE A 12 9.51 -15.51 -10.40
C PHE A 12 10.77 -16.30 -10.14
N LEU A 13 11.82 -16.03 -10.92
CA LEU A 13 13.13 -16.63 -10.72
C LEU A 13 13.76 -16.10 -9.42
N THR A 14 14.19 -17.00 -8.56
CA THR A 14 14.91 -16.69 -7.32
C THR A 14 16.05 -17.69 -7.10
N SER A 15 16.89 -17.45 -6.10
CA SER A 15 17.95 -18.38 -5.72
C SER A 15 17.73 -18.94 -4.31
N TYR A 16 17.82 -20.27 -4.19
CA TYR A 16 17.71 -21.00 -2.94
C TYR A 16 18.89 -21.96 -2.83
N GLN A 17 19.69 -21.85 -1.77
CA GLN A 17 20.88 -22.67 -1.55
C GLN A 17 21.81 -22.76 -2.77
N GLY A 18 22.04 -21.62 -3.45
CA GLY A 18 22.91 -21.55 -4.64
C GLY A 18 22.28 -22.06 -5.94
N ARG A 19 21.05 -22.61 -5.92
CA ARG A 19 20.34 -23.07 -7.12
C ARG A 19 19.27 -22.07 -7.55
N ARG A 20 19.08 -21.92 -8.86
CA ARG A 20 17.98 -21.11 -9.43
C ARG A 20 16.69 -21.92 -9.35
N VAL A 21 15.65 -21.31 -8.78
CA VAL A 21 14.33 -21.93 -8.61
C VAL A 21 13.23 -20.94 -8.97
N CYS A 22 12.06 -21.47 -9.36
CA CYS A 22 10.89 -20.65 -9.67
C CYS A 22 9.97 -20.58 -8.46
N LEU A 23 9.78 -19.37 -7.92
CA LEU A 23 8.91 -19.09 -6.78
C LEU A 23 7.52 -18.71 -7.26
N LYS A 24 6.50 -19.34 -6.66
CA LYS A 24 5.10 -18.89 -6.76
C LYS A 24 4.59 -18.49 -5.38
N CYS A 25 4.09 -17.26 -5.26
CA CYS A 25 3.43 -16.83 -4.03
C CYS A 25 2.01 -17.38 -3.94
N ALA A 26 1.64 -17.87 -2.76
CA ALA A 26 0.27 -18.27 -2.45
C ALA A 26 -0.68 -17.05 -2.46
N GLN A 27 -1.98 -17.31 -2.53
CA GLN A 27 -2.99 -16.26 -2.49
C GLN A 27 -2.82 -15.40 -1.22
N GLY A 28 -2.94 -14.08 -1.40
CA GLY A 28 -2.78 -13.11 -0.32
C GLY A 28 -1.34 -12.73 0.01
N PHE A 29 -0.33 -13.38 -0.59
CA PHE A 29 1.07 -12.96 -0.54
C PHE A 29 1.41 -12.07 -1.74
N ARG A 30 2.37 -11.15 -1.58
CA ARG A 30 2.93 -10.34 -2.67
C ARG A 30 4.39 -10.65 -2.88
N TYR A 31 4.83 -10.60 -4.14
CA TYR A 31 6.26 -10.67 -4.45
C TYR A 31 6.99 -9.44 -3.91
N THR A 32 8.12 -9.68 -3.26
CA THR A 32 9.05 -8.64 -2.84
C THR A 32 10.49 -9.11 -3.03
N LYS A 33 11.45 -8.19 -2.93
CA LYS A 33 12.87 -8.51 -2.99
C LYS A 33 13.52 -8.33 -1.63
N TYR A 34 14.21 -9.35 -1.17
CA TYR A 34 15.07 -9.32 0.02
C TYR A 34 16.44 -9.86 -0.35
N GLN A 35 17.52 -9.10 -0.05
CA GLN A 35 18.90 -9.48 -0.38
C GLN A 35 19.07 -9.98 -1.84
N ASN A 36 18.51 -9.24 -2.80
CA ASN A 36 18.53 -9.56 -4.24
C ASN A 36 17.80 -10.86 -4.65
N ARG A 37 17.00 -11.45 -3.77
CA ARG A 37 16.17 -12.64 -4.03
C ARG A 37 14.70 -12.29 -4.01
N GLN A 38 13.93 -12.92 -4.91
CA GLN A 38 12.47 -12.82 -4.87
C GLN A 38 11.95 -13.67 -3.72
N THR A 39 11.03 -13.11 -2.93
CA THR A 39 10.38 -13.76 -1.80
C THR A 39 8.91 -13.34 -1.74
N CYS A 40 8.12 -14.06 -0.94
CA CYS A 40 6.72 -13.80 -0.73
C CYS A 40 6.51 -13.07 0.61
N LEU A 41 5.92 -11.90 0.55
CA LEU A 41 5.55 -11.10 1.71
C LEU A 41 4.06 -11.29 2.01
N LYS A 42 3.74 -11.60 3.27
CA LYS A 42 2.38 -11.49 3.81
C LYS A 42 2.35 -10.48 4.94
N CYS A 43 1.49 -9.49 4.82
CA CYS A 43 1.26 -8.54 5.92
C CYS A 43 0.36 -9.17 6.99
N ALA A 44 0.71 -8.92 8.25
CA ALA A 44 -0.12 -9.29 9.39
C ALA A 44 -1.46 -8.52 9.36
N PRO A 45 -2.53 -9.02 10.00
CA PRO A 45 -3.78 -8.29 10.14
C PRO A 45 -3.56 -6.86 10.66
N GLY A 46 -4.24 -5.89 10.03
CA GLY A 46 -4.10 -4.45 10.35
C GLY A 46 -2.94 -3.73 9.65
N PHE A 47 -2.05 -4.45 8.94
CA PHE A 47 -1.03 -3.85 8.08
C PHE A 47 -1.51 -3.78 6.63
N GLY A 48 -1.28 -2.63 5.98
CA GLY A 48 -1.46 -2.45 4.53
C GLY A 48 -0.18 -2.76 3.77
N TYR A 49 -0.30 -3.19 2.51
CA TYR A 49 0.84 -3.33 1.60
C TYR A 49 1.24 -1.97 1.02
N THR A 50 2.48 -1.57 1.22
CA THR A 50 3.07 -0.39 0.58
C THR A 50 4.28 -0.76 -0.28
N SER A 51 4.82 0.24 -0.97
CA SER A 51 6.04 0.11 -1.77
C SER A 51 7.08 1.13 -1.30
N TYR A 52 8.30 0.65 -1.08
CA TYR A 52 9.45 1.48 -0.76
C TYR A 52 10.65 1.01 -1.59
N GLN A 53 11.29 1.92 -2.33
CA GLN A 53 12.43 1.61 -3.21
C GLN A 53 12.17 0.39 -4.13
N ASN A 54 11.01 0.34 -4.77
CA ASN A 54 10.58 -0.77 -5.65
C ASN A 54 10.45 -2.14 -4.97
N ARG A 55 10.29 -2.17 -3.63
CA ARG A 55 10.03 -3.39 -2.84
C ARG A 55 8.67 -3.28 -2.16
N GLN A 56 7.90 -4.36 -2.16
CA GLN A 56 6.68 -4.42 -1.35
C GLN A 56 7.07 -4.54 0.12
N THR A 57 6.40 -3.78 0.97
CA THR A 57 6.58 -3.78 2.43
C THR A 57 5.22 -3.68 3.12
N CYS A 58 5.20 -3.90 4.43
CA CYS A 58 3.99 -3.76 5.25
C CYS A 58 4.05 -2.47 6.06
N LEU A 59 2.98 -1.69 6.04
CA LEU A 59 2.82 -0.46 6.79
C LEU A 59 1.65 -0.61 7.75
N LYS A 60 1.82 -0.20 9.00
CA LYS A 60 0.73 -0.03 9.96
C LYS A 60 0.63 1.43 10.36
N CYS A 61 -0.54 2.02 10.19
CA CYS A 61 -0.80 3.36 10.67
C CYS A 61 -1.11 3.36 12.17
N ALA A 62 -0.54 4.32 12.89
CA ALA A 62 -0.86 4.55 14.30
C ALA A 62 -2.33 4.99 14.46
N GLN A 63 -2.86 4.89 15.68
CA GLN A 63 -4.22 5.32 15.97
C GLN A 63 -4.43 6.80 15.57
N GLY A 64 -5.56 7.08 14.93
CA GLY A 64 -5.90 8.41 14.43
C GLY A 64 -5.27 8.79 13.08
N PHE A 65 -4.36 7.97 12.54
CA PHE A 65 -3.90 8.09 11.15
C PHE A 65 -4.75 7.23 10.22
N ARG A 66 -4.94 7.69 8.99
CA ARG A 66 -5.60 6.93 7.92
C ARG A 66 -4.62 6.54 6.84
N TYR A 67 -4.83 5.38 6.22
CA TYR A 67 -4.10 5.03 5.00
C TYR A 67 -4.47 6.00 3.88
N THR A 68 -3.46 6.51 3.19
CA THR A 68 -3.62 7.25 1.94
C THR A 68 -2.61 6.75 0.91
N SER A 69 -2.77 7.17 -0.34
CA SER A 69 -1.81 6.88 -1.40
C SER A 69 -1.23 8.18 -1.94
N TYR A 70 0.09 8.30 -1.95
CA TYR A 70 0.81 9.41 -2.56
C TYR A 70 1.89 8.85 -3.47
N GLN A 71 1.93 9.30 -4.74
CA GLN A 71 2.89 8.83 -5.74
C GLN A 71 3.01 7.28 -5.81
N ASN A 72 1.86 6.58 -5.81
CA ASN A 72 1.78 5.11 -5.85
C ASN A 72 2.37 4.38 -4.62
N ARG A 73 2.55 5.10 -3.49
CA ARG A 73 2.97 4.53 -2.20
C ARG A 73 1.84 4.67 -1.20
N GLN A 74 1.53 3.60 -0.47
CA GLN A 74 0.64 3.72 0.70
C GLN A 74 1.40 4.40 1.83
N THR A 75 0.78 5.41 2.43
CA THR A 75 1.32 6.18 3.56
C THR A 75 0.24 6.38 4.61
N CYS A 76 0.63 6.93 5.77
CA CYS A 76 -0.28 7.28 6.84
C CYS A 76 -0.46 8.80 6.87
N LEU A 77 -1.72 9.24 6.80
CA LEU A 77 -2.11 10.64 6.88
C LEU A 77 -2.75 10.91 8.24
N LYS A 78 -2.31 11.98 8.91
CA LYS A 78 -3.01 12.57 10.06
C LYS A 78 -3.40 14.00 9.74
N CYS A 79 -4.69 14.31 9.85
CA CYS A 79 -5.15 15.69 9.71
C CYS A 79 -4.89 16.48 10.99
N ALA A 80 -4.48 17.75 10.81
CA ALA A 80 -4.31 18.67 11.92
C ALA A 80 -5.66 18.99 12.59
N PRO A 81 -5.68 19.43 13.85
CA PRO A 81 -6.91 19.89 14.51
C PRO A 81 -7.67 20.91 13.65
N GLY A 82 -8.99 20.76 13.58
CA GLY A 82 -9.85 21.59 12.74
C GLY A 82 -9.94 21.17 11.26
N PHE A 83 -9.21 20.15 10.81
CA PHE A 83 -9.36 19.51 9.50
C PHE A 83 -10.12 18.18 9.61
N GLY A 84 -11.02 17.92 8.66
CA GLY A 84 -11.70 16.63 8.46
C GLY A 84 -10.99 15.76 7.41
N TYR A 85 -11.28 14.46 7.41
CA TYR A 85 -10.79 13.55 6.37
C TYR A 85 -11.81 13.45 5.23
N THR A 86 -11.39 13.73 4.01
CA THR A 86 -12.22 13.49 2.82
C THR A 86 -11.50 12.61 1.80
N SER A 87 -12.25 12.15 0.81
CA SER A 87 -11.74 11.33 -0.29
C SER A 87 -11.72 12.15 -1.58
N TYR A 88 -10.53 12.33 -2.16
CA TYR A 88 -10.33 12.99 -3.44
C TYR A 88 -9.53 12.07 -4.36
N GLN A 89 -10.02 11.81 -5.58
CA GLN A 89 -9.36 10.92 -6.55
C GLN A 89 -8.90 9.56 -5.94
N ASN A 90 -9.77 8.91 -5.16
CA ASN A 90 -9.50 7.66 -4.45
C ASN A 90 -8.37 7.71 -3.41
N ARG A 91 -8.06 8.91 -2.88
CA ARG A 91 -7.05 9.12 -1.83
C ARG A 91 -7.67 9.85 -0.64
N GLN A 92 -7.23 9.51 0.58
CA GLN A 92 -7.59 10.28 1.76
C GLN A 92 -6.80 11.58 1.77
N VAL A 93 -7.49 12.70 2.00
CA VAL A 93 -6.90 14.04 2.12
C VAL A 93 -7.55 14.79 3.29
N CYS A 94 -6.90 15.86 3.73
CA CYS A 94 -7.42 16.72 4.79
C CYS A 94 -8.16 17.91 4.18
N LEU A 95 -9.38 18.16 4.65
CA LEU A 95 -10.24 19.26 4.24
C LEU A 95 -10.49 20.17 5.43
N LYS A 96 -10.40 21.50 5.23
CA LYS A 96 -10.84 22.50 6.21
C LYS A 96 -12.00 23.30 5.63
N CYS A 97 -13.09 23.41 6.38
CA CYS A 97 -14.23 24.23 5.98
C CYS A 97 -13.97 25.72 6.27
N ALA A 98 -14.42 26.57 5.35
CA ALA A 98 -14.41 28.01 5.54
C ALA A 98 -15.38 28.42 6.68
N PRO A 99 -15.18 29.59 7.32
CA PRO A 99 -16.12 30.11 8.29
C PRO A 99 -17.56 30.15 7.74
N GLY A 100 -18.54 29.76 8.56
CA GLY A 100 -19.94 29.64 8.15
C GLY A 100 -20.30 28.33 7.42
N PHE A 101 -19.34 27.41 7.25
CA PHE A 101 -19.59 26.05 6.77
C PHE A 101 -19.26 25.02 7.85
N ARG A 102 -20.06 23.96 7.91
CA ARG A 102 -19.87 22.81 8.81
C ARG A 102 -19.47 21.57 8.01
N TYR A 103 -18.86 20.61 8.68
CA TYR A 103 -18.61 19.30 8.08
C TYR A 103 -19.93 18.54 7.92
N GLY A 104 -20.18 18.08 6.70
CA GLY A 104 -21.29 17.19 6.35
C GLY A 104 -20.78 15.94 5.64
N THR A 105 -21.69 14.99 5.40
CA THR A 105 -21.41 13.81 4.60
C THR A 105 -22.29 13.81 3.36
N TYR A 106 -21.68 13.70 2.18
CA TYR A 106 -22.39 13.59 0.90
C TYR A 106 -21.82 12.41 0.12
N GLN A 107 -22.67 11.45 -0.24
CA GLN A 107 -22.27 10.20 -0.92
C GLN A 107 -21.10 9.47 -0.22
N GLY A 108 -21.12 9.43 1.11
CA GLY A 108 -20.07 8.80 1.92
C GLY A 108 -18.75 9.57 2.00
N ARG A 109 -18.68 10.81 1.49
CA ARG A 109 -17.50 11.69 1.58
C ARG A 109 -17.76 12.86 2.51
N GLN A 110 -16.76 13.21 3.31
CA GLN A 110 -16.82 14.41 4.14
C GLN A 110 -16.69 15.66 3.26
N VAL A 111 -17.65 16.57 3.36
CA VAL A 111 -17.73 17.81 2.55
C VAL A 111 -18.05 18.99 3.46
N CYS A 112 -17.89 20.21 2.96
CA CYS A 112 -18.32 21.41 3.66
C CYS A 112 -19.71 21.80 3.18
N ILE A 113 -20.65 21.92 4.10
CA ILE A 113 -22.04 22.31 3.86
C ILE A 113 -22.36 23.57 4.67
N LYS A 114 -23.30 24.40 4.19
CA LYS A 114 -23.74 25.62 4.87
C LYS A 114 -24.86 25.29 5.86
#